data_AF-A0A847QAV4-F1
#
_entry.id   AF-A0A847QAV4-F1
#
_cell.length_a   1.000
_cell.length_b   1.000
_cell.length_c   1.000
_cell.angle_alpha   90.00
_cell.angle_beta   90.00
_cell.angle_gamma   90.00
#
_symmetry.space_group_name_H-M   'P 1'
#
loop_
_entity.id
_entity.type
_entity.pdbx_description
1 polymer ?
#
loop_
_entity_poly.entity_id
_entity_poly.type
_entity_poly.pdbx_seq_one_letter_code
_entity_poly.pdbx_strand_id
1 'polypeptide(L)'
;MKWYKQKYVNRRDWILDNLEFLGLSEKEIVVVLLIDFFNSNHINITIDLLCKKTGFEENEINKILSVLFAKKFLQIEARNNVPCFILDGLFELEVEVIESELDNSLFNLFEKEFKRPLTQKEMETISDWVKTIDSKLIIEALKQASMYKKVKLSYIDKILKNWVNNNVTISMIQEGKVF
;
A
#
# COMPACT_ATOMS: atom_id res chain seq x y z
N MET A 1 -5.24 10.80 -12.98
CA MET A 1 -4.07 10.21 -13.68
C MET A 1 -3.59 9.05 -12.80
N LYS A 2 -3.40 7.84 -13.35
CA LYS A 2 -3.07 6.64 -12.54
C LYS A 2 -1.64 6.72 -12.01
N TRP A 3 -1.46 6.77 -10.70
CA TRP A 3 -0.16 7.01 -10.03
C TRP A 3 0.90 5.97 -10.41
N TYR A 4 0.50 4.70 -10.49
CA TYR A 4 1.37 3.57 -10.83
C TYR A 4 1.83 3.51 -12.30
N LYS A 5 1.41 4.46 -13.14
CA LYS A 5 1.88 4.63 -14.54
C LYS A 5 2.94 5.71 -14.68
N GLN A 6 3.31 6.39 -13.59
CA GLN A 6 4.30 7.45 -13.61
C GLN A 6 5.72 6.89 -13.65
N LYS A 7 6.61 7.56 -14.40
CA LYS A 7 7.96 7.07 -14.75
C LYS A 7 8.88 6.86 -13.53
N TYR A 8 8.57 7.52 -12.41
CA TYR A 8 9.33 7.45 -11.16
C TYR A 8 8.78 6.40 -10.18
N VAL A 9 7.64 5.77 -10.47
CA VAL A 9 7.05 4.77 -9.60
C VAL A 9 7.61 3.40 -9.95
N ASN A 10 8.29 2.78 -9.00
CA ASN A 10 8.68 1.38 -9.11
C ASN A 10 7.53 0.48 -8.65
N ARG A 11 6.83 -0.10 -9.62
CA ARG A 11 5.71 -1.02 -9.39
C ARG A 11 6.10 -2.23 -8.55
N ARG A 12 7.33 -2.70 -8.70
CA ARG A 12 7.84 -3.90 -8.02
C ARG A 12 8.11 -3.64 -6.55
N ASP A 13 8.70 -2.49 -6.24
CA ASP A 13 8.91 -2.04 -4.85
C ASP A 13 7.56 -1.89 -4.15
N TRP A 14 6.57 -1.29 -4.82
CA TRP A 14 5.22 -1.18 -4.25
C TRP A 14 4.56 -2.54 -4.00
N ILE A 15 4.69 -3.50 -4.92
CA ILE A 15 4.18 -4.87 -4.70
C ILE A 15 4.80 -5.47 -3.43
N LEU A 16 6.11 -5.34 -3.26
CA LEU A 16 6.85 -5.89 -2.12
C LEU A 16 6.49 -5.20 -0.81
N ASP A 17 6.31 -3.88 -0.83
CA ASP A 17 5.92 -3.08 0.33
C ASP A 17 4.48 -3.37 0.79
N ASN A 18 3.63 -3.91 -0.09
CA ASN A 18 2.20 -4.10 0.17
C ASN A 18 1.74 -5.57 0.09
N LEU A 19 2.66 -6.54 0.20
CA LEU A 19 2.33 -7.98 0.08
C LEU A 19 1.25 -8.45 1.06
N GLU A 20 1.23 -7.87 2.26
CA GLU A 20 0.26 -8.18 3.31
C GLU A 20 -1.18 -7.84 2.92
N PHE A 21 -1.39 -6.82 2.08
CA PHE A 21 -2.70 -6.36 1.64
C PHE A 21 -3.19 -7.09 0.37
N LEU A 22 -2.28 -7.64 -0.42
CA LEU A 22 -2.62 -8.28 -1.69
C LEU A 22 -3.28 -9.67 -1.50
N GLY A 23 -3.14 -10.26 -0.30
CA GLY A 23 -3.71 -11.57 0.01
C GLY A 23 -3.26 -12.67 -0.96
N LEU A 24 -2.02 -12.57 -1.44
CA LEU A 24 -1.42 -13.49 -2.40
C LEU A 24 -0.61 -14.58 -1.67
N SER A 25 -0.65 -15.81 -2.20
CA SER A 25 0.25 -16.87 -1.73
C SER A 25 1.69 -16.64 -2.21
N GLU A 26 2.67 -17.30 -1.59
CA GLU A 26 4.08 -17.18 -1.98
C GLU A 26 4.32 -17.51 -3.46
N LYS A 27 3.57 -18.48 -4.01
CA LYS A 27 3.64 -18.85 -5.43
C LYS A 27 3.01 -17.81 -6.33
N GLU A 28 1.87 -17.24 -5.93
CA GLU A 28 1.21 -16.15 -6.65
C GLU A 28 2.11 -14.91 -6.71
N ILE A 29 2.76 -14.54 -5.60
CA ILE A 29 3.67 -13.41 -5.53
C ILE A 29 4.82 -13.56 -6.53
N VAL A 30 5.46 -14.74 -6.55
CA VAL A 30 6.56 -15.02 -7.49
C VAL A 30 6.10 -14.85 -8.94
N VAL A 31 4.92 -15.37 -9.29
CA VAL A 31 4.37 -15.25 -10.65
C VAL A 31 4.05 -13.79 -10.99
N VAL A 32 3.45 -13.03 -10.07
CA VAL A 32 3.14 -11.60 -10.26
C VAL A 32 4.42 -10.79 -10.49
N LEU A 33 5.44 -10.98 -9.65
CA LEU A 33 6.73 -10.28 -9.79
C LEU A 33 7.41 -10.62 -11.13
N LEU A 34 7.31 -11.87 -11.57
CA LEU A 34 7.89 -12.33 -12.82
C LEU A 34 7.15 -11.74 -14.04
N ILE A 35 5.82 -11.67 -13.99
CA ILE A 35 5.00 -11.01 -15.02
C ILE A 35 5.36 -9.51 -15.10
N ASP A 36 5.46 -8.83 -13.96
CA ASP A 36 5.87 -7.42 -13.90
C ASP A 36 7.29 -7.21 -14.47
N PHE A 37 8.22 -8.12 -14.15
CA PHE A 37 9.57 -8.13 -14.72
C PHE A 37 9.55 -8.28 -16.23
N PHE A 38 8.80 -9.23 -16.78
CA PHE A 38 8.70 -9.42 -18.21
C PHE A 38 8.07 -8.23 -18.92
N ASN A 39 7.01 -7.66 -18.36
CA ASN A 39 6.37 -6.45 -18.88
C ASN A 39 7.34 -5.26 -18.92
N SER A 40 8.13 -5.06 -17.86
CA SER A 40 9.13 -3.99 -17.78
C SER A 40 10.24 -4.13 -18.82
N ASN A 41 10.57 -5.36 -19.20
CA ASN A 41 11.59 -5.67 -20.19
C ASN A 41 11.02 -5.93 -21.59
N HIS A 42 9.72 -5.70 -21.81
CA HIS A 42 9.01 -5.98 -23.07
C HIS A 42 9.18 -7.43 -23.56
N ILE A 43 9.28 -8.38 -22.64
CA ILE A 43 9.40 -9.81 -22.93
C ILE A 43 7.99 -10.39 -23.09
N ASN A 44 7.76 -11.11 -24.19
CA ASN A 44 6.50 -11.82 -24.40
C ASN A 44 6.34 -12.95 -23.37
N ILE A 45 5.19 -12.95 -22.70
CA ILE A 45 4.91 -13.89 -21.62
C ILE A 45 4.19 -15.10 -22.19
N THR A 46 4.77 -16.28 -22.00
CA THR A 46 4.17 -17.57 -22.32
C THR A 46 4.16 -18.45 -21.07
N ILE A 47 3.23 -19.40 -21.02
CA ILE A 47 3.13 -20.34 -19.89
C ILE A 47 4.43 -21.14 -19.77
N ASP A 48 5.00 -21.60 -20.88
CA ASP A 48 6.29 -22.31 -20.92
C ASP A 48 7.44 -21.47 -20.31
N LEU A 49 7.50 -20.17 -20.62
CA LEU A 49 8.50 -19.28 -20.06
C LEU A 49 8.33 -19.11 -18.54
N LEU A 50 7.09 -19.01 -18.06
CA LEU A 50 6.79 -18.95 -16.63
C LEU A 50 7.22 -20.25 -15.95
N CYS A 51 6.81 -21.41 -16.45
CA CYS A 51 7.20 -22.73 -15.92
C CYS A 51 8.73 -22.88 -15.85
N LYS A 52 9.45 -22.49 -16.90
CA LYS A 52 10.91 -22.58 -16.97
C LYS A 52 11.61 -21.71 -15.91
N LYS A 53 11.02 -20.57 -15.55
CA LYS A 53 11.62 -19.63 -14.59
C LYS A 53 11.22 -19.90 -13.15
N THR A 54 10.00 -20.36 -12.91
CA THR A 54 9.51 -20.66 -11.56
C THR A 54 9.80 -22.10 -11.13
N GLY A 55 9.96 -23.02 -12.08
CA GLY A 55 10.03 -24.46 -11.83
C GLY A 55 8.67 -25.09 -11.51
N PHE A 56 7.57 -24.33 -11.67
CA PHE A 56 6.21 -24.83 -11.42
C PHE A 56 5.68 -25.62 -12.61
N GLU A 57 4.73 -26.52 -12.34
CA GLU A 57 4.02 -27.23 -13.39
C GLU A 57 3.04 -26.29 -14.11
N GLU A 58 2.77 -26.59 -15.38
CA GLU A 58 1.82 -25.82 -16.20
C GLU A 58 0.43 -25.72 -15.57
N ASN A 59 -0.06 -26.81 -14.97
CA ASN A 59 -1.34 -26.82 -14.25
C ASN A 59 -1.36 -25.87 -13.06
N GLU A 60 -0.23 -25.71 -12.38
CA GLU A 60 -0.10 -24.82 -11.23
C GLU A 60 -0.06 -23.36 -11.67
N ILE A 61 0.72 -23.03 -12.72
CA ILE A 61 0.71 -21.71 -13.34
C ILE A 61 -0.71 -21.32 -13.78
N ASN A 62 -1.41 -22.22 -14.48
CA ASN A 62 -2.78 -21.94 -14.96
C ASN A 62 -3.76 -21.68 -13.82
N LYS A 63 -3.66 -22.43 -12.71
CA LYS A 63 -4.44 -22.14 -11.50
C LYS A 63 -4.13 -20.77 -10.92
N ILE A 64 -2.84 -20.42 -10.79
CA ILE A 64 -2.41 -19.10 -10.30
C ILE A 64 -2.95 -17.98 -11.18
N LEU A 65 -2.80 -18.08 -12.50
CA LEU A 65 -3.32 -17.10 -13.45
C LEU A 65 -4.84 -16.95 -13.34
N SER A 66 -5.56 -18.05 -13.12
CA SER A 66 -7.01 -18.05 -12.95
C SER A 66 -7.43 -17.33 -11.66
N VAL A 67 -6.69 -17.55 -10.56
CA VAL A 67 -6.89 -16.84 -9.28
C VAL A 67 -6.63 -15.34 -9.46
N LEU A 68 -5.52 -14.96 -10.11
CA LEU A 68 -5.18 -13.56 -10.35
C LEU A 68 -6.22 -12.86 -11.25
N PHE A 69 -6.77 -13.57 -12.23
CA PHE A 69 -7.85 -13.07 -13.07
C PHE A 69 -9.16 -12.90 -12.28
N ALA A 70 -9.53 -13.88 -11.46
CA ALA A 70 -10.72 -13.81 -10.60
C ALA A 70 -10.64 -12.67 -9.58
N LYS A 71 -9.45 -12.43 -9.02
CA LYS A 71 -9.16 -11.28 -8.14
C LYS A 71 -9.12 -9.94 -8.89
N LYS A 72 -9.31 -9.92 -10.22
CA LYS A 72 -9.14 -8.74 -11.09
C LYS A 72 -7.74 -8.12 -11.09
N PHE A 73 -6.75 -8.76 -10.47
CA PHE A 73 -5.36 -8.32 -10.48
C PHE A 73 -4.72 -8.42 -11.86
N LEU A 74 -5.10 -9.46 -12.60
CA LEU A 74 -4.56 -9.76 -13.93
C LEU A 74 -5.65 -9.64 -15.00
N GLN A 75 -5.33 -8.93 -16.07
CA GLN A 75 -6.09 -8.90 -17.31
C GLN A 75 -5.22 -9.44 -18.45
N ILE A 76 -5.81 -10.13 -19.42
CA ILE A 76 -5.10 -10.63 -20.59
C ILE A 76 -5.72 -9.97 -21.82
N GLU A 77 -4.95 -9.15 -22.51
CA GLU A 77 -5.34 -8.51 -23.77
C GLU A 77 -4.58 -9.13 -24.94
N ALA A 78 -5.23 -9.32 -26.08
CA ALA A 78 -4.54 -9.73 -27.30
C ALA A 78 -4.11 -8.49 -28.10
N ARG A 79 -2.80 -8.22 -28.18
CA ARG A 79 -2.25 -7.26 -29.15
C ARG A 79 -1.59 -8.01 -30.29
N ASN A 80 -2.07 -7.81 -31.52
CA ASN A 80 -1.53 -8.46 -32.72
C ASN A 80 -1.45 -10.00 -32.58
N ASN A 81 -2.50 -10.64 -32.05
CA ASN A 81 -2.56 -12.07 -31.73
C ASN A 81 -1.54 -12.57 -30.68
N VAL A 82 -0.83 -11.68 -29.98
CA VAL A 82 0.04 -12.04 -28.85
C VAL A 82 -0.68 -11.72 -27.53
N PRO A 83 -0.75 -12.68 -26.59
CA PRO A 83 -1.32 -12.42 -25.27
C PRO A 83 -0.41 -11.49 -24.46
N CYS A 84 -0.98 -10.40 -23.97
CA CYS A 84 -0.34 -9.42 -23.10
C CYS A 84 -0.96 -9.49 -21.71
N PHE A 85 -0.14 -9.73 -20.70
CA PHE A 85 -0.57 -9.84 -19.31
C PHE A 85 -0.47 -8.48 -18.65
N ILE A 86 -1.58 -7.92 -18.21
CA ILE A 86 -1.69 -6.57 -17.64
C ILE A 86 -2.02 -6.70 -16.16
N LEU A 87 -1.11 -6.22 -15.31
CA LEU A 87 -1.26 -6.23 -13.85
C LEU A 87 -1.81 -4.90 -13.29
N ASP A 88 -2.37 -4.03 -14.13
CA ASP A 88 -2.87 -2.73 -13.67
C ASP A 88 -3.94 -2.87 -12.59
N GLY A 89 -4.74 -3.94 -12.65
CA GLY A 89 -5.72 -4.29 -11.62
C GLY A 89 -5.14 -4.44 -10.21
N LEU A 90 -3.88 -4.86 -10.10
CA LEU A 90 -3.18 -4.98 -8.81
C LEU A 90 -2.92 -3.64 -8.12
N PHE A 91 -2.85 -2.55 -8.90
CA PHE A 91 -2.65 -1.19 -8.41
C PHE A 91 -3.95 -0.38 -8.42
N GLU A 92 -5.02 -0.97 -8.95
CA GLU A 92 -6.38 -0.43 -8.99
C GLU A 92 -7.30 -1.08 -7.96
N LEU A 93 -6.89 -2.21 -7.36
CA LEU A 93 -7.43 -2.72 -6.12
C LEU A 93 -7.04 -1.75 -4.99
N GLU A 94 -7.77 -0.65 -5.05
CA GLU A 94 -8.17 0.22 -3.97
C GLU A 94 -7.04 0.66 -3.05
N VAL A 95 -6.50 1.82 -3.42
CA VAL A 95 -6.10 2.87 -2.47
C VAL A 95 -7.07 2.94 -1.27
N GLU A 96 -8.37 2.59 -1.40
CA GLU A 96 -9.33 2.46 -0.29
C GLU A 96 -9.10 1.27 0.68
N VAL A 97 -8.55 0.12 0.25
CA VAL A 97 -8.24 -1.02 1.16
C VAL A 97 -6.95 -0.75 1.93
N ILE A 98 -5.96 -0.15 1.27
CA ILE A 98 -4.70 0.23 1.92
C ILE A 98 -4.92 1.43 2.85
N GLU A 99 -5.72 2.43 2.45
CA GLU A 99 -6.17 3.50 3.34
C GLU A 99 -6.99 2.92 4.50
N SER A 100 -7.94 2.00 4.27
CA SER A 100 -8.76 1.46 5.36
C SER A 100 -8.02 0.52 6.32
N GLU A 101 -7.00 -0.24 5.89
CA GLU A 101 -6.19 -1.06 6.82
C GLU A 101 -5.12 -0.24 7.55
N LEU A 102 -4.50 0.75 6.88
CA LEU A 102 -3.67 1.75 7.57
C LEU A 102 -4.50 2.55 8.56
N ASP A 103 -5.73 2.93 8.19
CA ASP A 103 -6.70 3.60 9.05
C ASP A 103 -7.10 2.70 10.21
N ASN A 104 -7.39 1.41 9.99
CA ASN A 104 -7.68 0.47 11.08
C ASN A 104 -6.49 0.32 12.04
N SER A 105 -5.27 0.23 11.53
CA SER A 105 -4.06 0.21 12.35
C SER A 105 -3.90 1.52 13.15
N LEU A 106 -4.17 2.66 12.51
CA LEU A 106 -4.13 3.98 13.14
C LEU A 106 -5.22 4.12 14.22
N PHE A 107 -6.46 3.76 13.93
CA PHE A 107 -7.55 3.76 14.90
C PHE A 107 -7.24 2.89 16.10
N ASN A 108 -6.74 1.66 15.88
CA ASN A 108 -6.32 0.77 16.97
C ASN A 108 -5.20 1.39 17.83
N LEU A 109 -4.23 2.07 17.22
CA LEU A 109 -3.19 2.80 17.95
C LEU A 109 -3.77 3.94 18.80
N PHE A 110 -4.68 4.73 18.24
CA PHE A 110 -5.36 5.79 18.97
C PHE A 110 -6.21 5.24 20.12
N GLU A 111 -6.98 4.19 19.90
CA GLU A 111 -7.79 3.54 20.95
C GLU A 111 -6.94 3.00 22.10
N LYS A 112 -5.79 2.40 21.77
CA LYS A 112 -4.82 1.90 22.76
C LYS A 112 -4.25 3.03 23.62
N GLU A 113 -3.85 4.14 23.01
CA GLU A 113 -3.33 5.31 23.74
C GLU A 113 -4.42 6.03 24.54
N PHE A 114 -5.65 6.10 23.99
CA PHE A 114 -6.80 6.72 24.63
C PHE A 114 -7.40 5.82 25.73
N LYS A 115 -7.05 4.53 25.73
CA LYS A 115 -7.56 3.47 26.61
C LYS A 115 -9.09 3.34 26.57
N ARG A 116 -9.68 3.63 25.43
CA ARG A 116 -11.11 3.53 25.15
C ARG A 116 -11.34 3.47 23.64
N PRO A 117 -12.49 2.96 23.19
CA PRO A 117 -12.87 3.09 21.80
C PRO A 117 -12.99 4.56 21.38
N LEU A 118 -12.71 4.82 20.11
CA LEU A 118 -12.90 6.13 19.50
C LEU A 118 -14.39 6.37 19.28
N THR A 119 -14.80 7.63 19.41
CA THR A 119 -16.14 8.05 19.01
C THR A 119 -16.22 8.28 17.52
N GLN A 120 -17.42 8.23 16.94
CA GLN A 120 -17.65 8.49 15.51
C GLN A 120 -16.98 9.78 15.01
N LYS A 121 -17.11 10.87 15.77
CA LYS A 121 -16.49 12.16 15.44
C LYS A 121 -14.96 12.13 15.48
N GLU A 122 -14.40 11.31 16.37
CA GLU A 122 -12.94 11.16 16.48
C GLU A 122 -12.38 10.35 15.31
N MET A 123 -13.09 9.30 14.91
CA MET A 123 -12.75 8.53 13.70
C MET A 123 -12.80 9.42 12.45
N GLU A 124 -13.86 10.21 12.29
CA GLU A 124 -13.98 11.19 11.19
C GLU A 124 -12.79 12.18 11.16
N THR A 125 -12.41 12.72 12.32
CA THR A 125 -11.28 13.66 12.44
C THR A 125 -9.96 13.01 12.01
N ILE A 126 -9.72 11.77 12.44
CA ILE A 126 -8.50 11.02 12.10
C ILE A 126 -8.48 10.69 10.60
N SER A 127 -9.60 10.25 10.02
CA SER A 127 -9.71 10.02 8.57
C SER A 127 -9.44 11.29 7.76
N ASP A 128 -9.87 12.46 8.24
CA ASP A 128 -9.59 13.72 7.57
C ASP A 128 -8.10 14.11 7.61
N TRP A 129 -7.37 13.72 8.67
CA TRP A 129 -5.92 13.88 8.69
C TRP A 129 -5.24 12.96 7.68
N VAL A 130 -5.63 11.68 7.58
CA VAL A 130 -5.01 10.71 6.67
C VAL A 130 -5.13 11.13 5.20
N LYS A 131 -6.23 11.79 4.82
CA LYS A 131 -6.42 12.34 3.47
C LYS A 131 -5.39 13.41 3.09
N THR A 132 -4.78 14.07 4.07
CA THR A 132 -3.96 15.28 3.84
C THR A 132 -2.55 15.19 4.41
N ILE A 133 -2.28 14.23 5.30
CA ILE A 133 -1.04 14.11 6.07
C ILE A 133 -0.61 12.63 6.05
N ASP A 134 0.68 12.39 5.84
CA ASP A 134 1.27 11.06 5.93
C ASP A 134 0.99 10.42 7.31
N SER A 135 0.44 9.20 7.31
CA SER A 135 0.07 8.47 8.52
C SER A 135 1.23 8.32 9.52
N LYS A 136 2.48 8.27 9.06
CA LYS A 136 3.66 8.22 9.94
C LYS A 136 3.82 9.49 10.77
N LEU A 137 3.52 10.67 10.21
CA LEU A 137 3.49 11.93 10.96
C LEU A 137 2.38 11.92 12.03
N ILE A 138 1.22 11.37 11.69
CA ILE A 138 0.09 11.26 12.63
C ILE A 138 0.48 10.38 13.83
N ILE A 139 1.17 9.27 13.60
CA ILE A 139 1.68 8.38 14.66
C ILE A 139 2.69 9.09 15.56
N GLU A 140 3.63 9.87 15.01
CA GLU A 140 4.60 10.61 15.81
C GLU A 140 3.94 11.73 16.64
N ALA A 141 2.93 12.42 16.08
CA ALA A 141 2.16 13.41 16.82
C ALA A 141 1.39 12.77 17.99
N LEU A 142 0.84 11.57 17.79
CA LEU A 142 0.19 10.79 18.85
C LEU A 142 1.17 10.42 19.96
N LYS A 143 2.38 9.93 19.62
CA LYS A 143 3.44 9.61 20.59
C LYS A 143 3.84 10.85 21.40
N GLN A 144 4.02 11.99 20.73
CA GLN A 144 4.36 13.24 21.41
C GLN A 144 3.25 13.68 22.38
N ALA A 145 1.98 13.61 21.95
CA ALA A 145 0.84 13.87 22.83
C ALA A 145 0.79 12.93 24.06
N SER A 146 1.13 11.66 23.88
CA SER A 146 1.25 10.66 24.95
C SER A 146 2.37 11.00 25.93
N MET A 147 3.55 11.39 25.43
CA MET A 147 4.68 11.84 26.26
C MET A 147 4.31 13.02 27.17
N TYR A 148 3.58 14.00 26.65
CA TYR A 148 3.13 15.16 27.43
C TYR A 148 1.87 14.90 28.27
N LYS A 149 1.36 13.66 28.31
CA LYS A 149 0.10 13.27 28.98
C LYS A 149 -1.11 14.10 28.53
N LYS A 150 -1.08 14.61 27.29
CA LYS A 150 -2.14 15.42 26.67
C LYS A 150 -2.72 14.68 25.46
N VAL A 151 -3.16 13.46 25.70
CA VAL A 151 -3.77 12.58 24.69
C VAL A 151 -5.18 13.07 24.37
N LYS A 152 -5.26 14.13 23.55
CA LYS A 152 -6.49 14.74 23.04
C LYS A 152 -6.30 15.07 21.56
N LEU A 153 -7.30 14.78 20.73
CA LEU A 153 -7.23 15.11 19.29
C LEU A 153 -6.94 16.59 19.04
N SER A 154 -7.47 17.51 19.86
CA SER A 154 -7.22 18.95 19.72
C SER A 154 -5.77 19.37 20.00
N TYR A 155 -5.00 18.56 20.72
CA TYR A 155 -3.58 18.79 20.91
C TYR A 155 -2.77 18.21 19.76
N ILE A 156 -3.13 16.99 19.31
CA ILE A 156 -2.53 16.33 18.15
C ILE A 156 -2.72 17.19 16.89
N ASP A 157 -3.92 17.74 16.68
CA ASP A 157 -4.23 18.67 15.57
C ASP A 157 -3.30 19.88 15.54
N LYS A 158 -2.96 20.44 16.72
CA LYS A 158 -2.05 21.60 16.83
C LYS A 158 -0.62 21.22 16.48
N ILE A 159 -0.18 20.03 16.88
CA ILE A 159 1.15 19.49 16.52
C ILE A 159 1.21 19.31 15.00
N LEU A 160 0.21 18.63 14.43
CA LEU A 160 0.13 18.36 13.00
C LEU A 160 0.09 19.66 12.17
N LYS A 161 -0.74 20.63 12.55
CA LYS A 161 -0.78 21.95 11.88
C LYS A 161 0.56 22.69 11.95
N ASN A 162 1.24 22.64 13.09
CA ASN A 162 2.57 23.24 13.22
C ASN A 162 3.57 22.57 12.27
N TRP A 163 3.58 21.25 12.22
CA TRP A 163 4.48 20.49 11.35
C TRP A 163 4.22 20.71 9.87
N VAL A 164 2.95 20.71 9.46
CA VAL A 164 2.54 21.01 8.08
C VAL A 164 2.96 22.43 7.70
N ASN A 165 2.74 23.42 8.56
CA ASN A 165 3.14 24.80 8.28
C ASN A 165 4.66 24.99 8.18
N ASN A 166 5.43 24.18 8.91
CA ASN A 166 6.89 24.24 8.94
C ASN A 166 7.56 23.26 7.95
N ASN A 167 6.80 22.59 7.08
CA ASN A 167 7.29 21.56 6.15
C ASN A 167 8.16 20.48 6.83
N VAL A 168 7.78 20.08 8.05
CA VAL A 168 8.52 19.09 8.83
C VAL A 168 8.36 17.71 8.18
N THR A 169 9.48 17.05 7.89
CA THR A 169 9.50 15.68 7.39
C THR A 169 9.74 14.67 8.52
N ILE A 170 9.33 13.42 8.30
CA ILE A 170 9.52 12.31 9.24
C ILE A 170 11.00 12.14 9.63
N SER A 171 11.91 12.32 8.67
CA SER A 171 13.36 12.29 8.90
C SER A 171 13.82 13.32 9.94
N MET A 172 13.25 14.53 9.93
CA MET A 172 13.62 15.59 10.89
C MET A 172 13.15 15.26 12.32
N ILE A 173 11.99 14.59 12.46
CA ILE A 173 11.45 14.18 13.76
C ILE A 173 12.30 13.05 14.35
N GLN A 174 12.66 12.05 13.54
CA GLN A 174 13.49 10.93 13.98
C GLN A 174 14.93 11.34 14.31
N GLU A 175 15.46 12.38 13.66
CA GLU A 175 16.75 12.99 13.98
C GLU A 175 16.71 13.91 15.23
N GLY A 176 15.54 14.10 15.85
CA GLY A 176 15.38 14.92 17.04
C GLY A 176 15.51 16.43 16.81
N LYS A 177 15.47 16.90 15.56
CA LYS A 177 15.69 18.31 15.18
C LYS A 177 14.46 19.21 15.36
N VAL A 178 13.34 18.66 15.84
CA VAL A 178 12.06 19.36 16.01
C VAL A 178 11.79 19.68 17.49
N PHE A 179 12.74 19.37 18.38
CA PHE A 179 12.68 19.61 19.83
C PHE A 179 13.69 20.66 20.28
#